data_AF-A0A0F9GIA7-F1
#
_entry.id   AF-A0A0F9GIA7-F1
#
_cell.length_a   1.000
_cell.length_b   1.000
_cell.length_c   1.000
_cell.angle_alpha   90.00
_cell.angle_beta   90.00
_cell.angle_gamma   90.00
#
_symmetry.space_group_name_H-M   'P 1'
#
loop_
_entity.id
_entity.type
_entity.pdbx_description
1 polymer ?
#
loop_
_entity_poly.entity_id
_entity_poly.type
_entity_poly.pdbx_seq_one_letter_code
_entity_poly.pdbx_strand_id
1 'polypeptide(L)'
;MGTARGVSSLVLLPAKEYEWKLKGRHVIEVPLTGKISQLLTQHELEVGTSIPGEDDFMIFSEGVFQLTELVRVLFAGAQYPALEEDECFNVVALETDENVIRVHGEIIKLVGV
;
A
#
# COMPACT_ATOMS: atom_id res chain seq x y z
N MET A 1 10.33 -33.44 0.08
CA MET A 1 10.81 -32.05 0.30
C MET A 1 9.78 -31.12 -0.32
N GLY A 2 8.95 -30.47 0.49
CA GLY A 2 7.95 -29.51 0.01
C GLY A 2 8.42 -28.10 0.30
N THR A 3 8.69 -27.31 -0.73
CA THR A 3 8.96 -25.87 -0.61
C THR A 3 7.63 -25.16 -0.35
N ALA A 4 7.44 -24.67 0.87
CA ALA A 4 6.36 -23.73 1.15
C ALA A 4 6.59 -22.47 0.31
N ARG A 5 5.69 -22.22 -0.65
CA ARG A 5 5.60 -20.92 -1.35
C ARG A 5 5.12 -19.91 -0.33
N GLY A 6 5.93 -18.88 -0.06
CA GLY A 6 5.58 -17.79 0.83
C GLY A 6 4.27 -17.14 0.38
N VAL A 7 3.30 -17.11 1.28
CA VAL A 7 2.01 -16.46 1.06
C VAL A 7 2.24 -14.96 1.28
N SER A 8 2.16 -14.17 0.20
CA SER A 8 2.16 -12.71 0.27
C SER A 8 0.97 -12.26 1.10
N SER A 9 1.23 -11.83 2.32
CA SER A 9 0.18 -11.50 3.29
C SER A 9 0.20 -10.00 3.57
N LEU A 10 -0.59 -9.24 2.83
CA LEU A 10 -1.25 -8.04 3.36
C LEU A 10 -2.63 -8.54 3.80
N VAL A 11 -2.88 -8.57 5.12
CA VAL A 11 -4.07 -9.16 5.74
C VAL A 11 -4.78 -8.09 6.56
N LEU A 12 -6.10 -7.97 6.71
CA LEU A 12 -7.36 -8.42 6.05
C LEU A 12 -8.42 -7.68 6.89
N LEU A 13 -9.44 -7.04 6.32
CA LEU A 13 -10.53 -6.49 7.12
C LEU A 13 -11.42 -7.63 7.66
N PRO A 14 -11.82 -7.61 8.95
CA PRO A 14 -12.75 -8.58 9.51
C PRO A 14 -14.19 -8.13 9.21
N ALA A 15 -14.60 -8.16 7.95
CA ALA A 15 -16.01 -8.03 7.60
C ALA A 15 -16.58 -9.44 7.43
N LYS A 16 -17.51 -9.83 8.30
CA LYS A 16 -18.14 -11.16 8.28
C LYS A 16 -18.94 -11.44 7.00
N GLU A 17 -19.24 -10.40 6.21
CA GLU A 17 -19.92 -10.47 4.92
C GLU A 17 -19.28 -9.43 3.97
N TYR A 18 -18.93 -9.83 2.75
CA TYR A 18 -18.51 -8.94 1.67
C TYR A 18 -19.05 -9.46 0.34
N GLU A 19 -19.60 -8.59 -0.49
CA GLU A 19 -19.89 -8.91 -1.89
C GLU A 19 -18.70 -8.44 -2.70
N TRP A 20 -17.99 -9.38 -3.35
CA TRP A 20 -16.87 -9.00 -4.18
C TRP A 20 -17.37 -8.37 -5.48
N LYS A 21 -17.56 -7.05 -5.45
CA LYS A 21 -17.93 -6.27 -6.63
C LYS A 21 -16.74 -5.43 -7.05
N LEU A 22 -16.03 -5.90 -8.08
CA LEU A 22 -14.93 -5.17 -8.70
C LEU A 22 -15.47 -3.86 -9.29
N LYS A 23 -15.13 -2.72 -8.66
CA LYS A 23 -15.51 -1.40 -9.17
C LYS A 23 -14.47 -0.81 -10.10
N GLY A 24 -13.20 -1.21 -9.99
CA GLY A 24 -12.13 -0.71 -10.85
C GLY A 24 -10.77 -1.32 -10.51
N ARG A 25 -9.87 -1.33 -11.50
CA ARG A 25 -8.45 -1.64 -11.34
C ARG A 25 -7.66 -0.35 -11.24
N HIS A 26 -6.78 -0.26 -10.26
CA HIS A 26 -5.91 0.89 -10.05
C HIS A 26 -4.46 0.43 -9.94
N VAL A 27 -3.57 1.30 -10.42
CA VAL A 27 -2.13 1.12 -10.33
C VAL A 27 -1.59 2.32 -9.57
N ILE A 28 -0.89 2.04 -8.47
CA ILE A 28 -0.18 3.06 -7.69
C ILE A 28 1.31 2.87 -7.95
N GLU A 29 1.99 3.93 -8.38
CA GLU A 29 3.44 3.90 -8.61
C GLU A 29 4.17 4.48 -7.41
N VAL A 30 4.98 3.65 -6.77
CA VAL A 30 5.71 4.01 -5.56
C VAL A 30 7.21 4.01 -5.86
N PRO A 31 7.96 5.10 -5.60
CA PRO A 31 9.41 5.09 -5.75
C PRO A 31 10.07 4.07 -4.83
N LEU A 32 11.14 3.43 -5.26
CA LEU A 32 11.86 2.43 -4.47
C LEU A 32 12.60 3.02 -3.27
N THR A 33 13.04 4.27 -3.39
CA THR A 33 13.79 5.00 -2.38
C THR A 33 13.37 6.45 -2.38
N GLY A 34 13.44 7.11 -1.23
CA GLY A 34 13.14 8.52 -1.12
C GLY A 34 13.02 8.96 0.33
N LYS A 35 12.35 10.08 0.55
CA LYS A 35 12.07 10.61 1.89
C LYS A 35 10.58 10.69 2.15
N ILE A 36 10.14 10.22 3.32
CA ILE A 36 8.74 10.29 3.76
C ILE A 36 8.26 11.74 3.81
N SER A 37 9.10 12.66 4.30
CA SER A 37 8.80 14.10 4.34
C SER A 37 8.47 14.72 2.97
N GLN A 38 8.95 14.13 1.87
CA GLN A 38 8.64 14.61 0.51
C GLN A 38 7.25 14.17 0.02
N LEU A 39 6.64 13.21 0.70
CA LEU A 39 5.33 12.66 0.36
C LEU A 39 4.20 13.32 1.16
N LEU A 40 4.54 13.95 2.28
CA LEU A 40 3.58 14.66 3.13
C LEU A 40 3.17 15.99 2.50
N THR A 41 1.91 16.37 2.72
CA THR A 41 1.42 17.70 2.36
C THR A 41 2.03 18.77 3.25
N GLN A 42 2.03 20.03 2.79
CA GLN A 42 2.51 21.16 3.59
C GLN A 42 1.79 21.26 4.94
N HIS A 43 0.49 21.00 4.98
CA HIS A 43 -0.29 21.00 6.21
C HIS A 43 0.18 19.92 7.19
N GLU A 44 0.42 18.70 6.72
CA GLU A 44 0.91 17.58 7.55
C GLU A 44 2.29 17.86 8.14
N LEU A 45 3.17 18.52 7.37
CA LEU A 45 4.47 18.99 7.86
C LEU A 45 4.32 20.05 8.95
N GLU A 46 3.39 20.99 8.78
CA GLU A 46 3.13 22.08 9.75
C GLU A 46 2.52 21.57 11.07
N VAL A 47 1.63 20.58 11.03
CA VAL A 47 1.05 19.97 12.24
C VAL A 47 1.94 18.92 12.90
N GLY A 48 3.10 18.61 12.29
CA GLY A 48 4.06 17.65 12.82
C GLY A 48 3.59 16.21 12.73
N THR A 49 2.84 15.85 11.67
CA THR A 49 2.45 14.46 11.39
C THR A 49 3.72 13.59 11.34
N SER A 50 3.84 12.68 12.30
CA SER A 50 4.95 11.74 12.38
C SER A 50 4.49 10.37 11.91
N ILE A 51 5.12 9.86 10.85
CA ILE A 51 4.95 8.49 10.39
C ILE A 51 6.06 7.67 11.04
N PRO A 52 5.75 6.65 11.86
CA PRO A 52 6.75 5.88 12.59
C PRO A 52 7.87 5.36 11.69
N GLY A 53 9.13 5.51 12.09
CA GLY A 53 10.33 5.03 11.39
C GLY A 53 11.25 6.16 10.91
N GLU A 54 12.26 5.83 10.11
CA GLU A 54 13.21 6.81 9.55
C GLU A 54 12.57 7.62 8.41
N ASP A 55 13.07 8.84 8.18
CA ASP A 55 12.61 9.71 7.07
C ASP A 55 13.06 9.14 5.72
N ASP A 56 14.29 8.64 5.62
CA ASP A 56 14.75 7.91 4.45
C ASP A 56 14.08 6.53 4.40
N PHE A 57 13.56 6.14 3.23
CA PHE A 57 12.96 4.82 3.01
C PHE A 57 13.60 4.09 1.83
N MET A 58 13.57 2.76 1.89
CA MET A 58 13.99 1.85 0.82
C MET A 58 13.11 0.60 0.83
N ILE A 59 12.30 0.41 -0.22
CA ILE A 59 11.27 -0.63 -0.25
C ILE A 59 11.82 -1.98 -0.77
N PHE A 60 12.78 -1.94 -1.70
CA PHE A 60 13.55 -3.11 -2.12
C PHE A 60 15.04 -2.87 -1.91
N SER A 61 15.69 -3.83 -1.28
CA SER A 61 17.14 -4.04 -1.40
C SER A 61 17.38 -5.45 -1.92
N GLU A 62 18.53 -5.70 -2.55
CA GLU A 62 18.91 -6.98 -3.17
C GLU A 62 18.47 -8.20 -2.34
N GLY A 63 17.35 -8.83 -2.73
CA GLY A 63 16.82 -10.05 -2.13
C GLY A 63 15.83 -9.90 -0.97
N VAL A 64 15.53 -8.69 -0.48
CA VAL A 64 14.58 -8.48 0.63
C VAL A 64 13.51 -7.45 0.25
N PHE A 65 12.27 -7.91 0.18
CA PHE A 65 11.10 -7.06 0.04
C PHE A 65 10.65 -6.57 1.43
N GLN A 66 10.61 -5.25 1.62
CA GLN A 66 10.20 -4.64 2.89
C GLN A 66 8.73 -4.17 2.81
N LEU A 67 7.80 -5.11 3.03
CA LEU A 67 6.35 -4.83 3.06
C LEU A 67 5.98 -3.65 3.96
N THR A 68 6.62 -3.54 5.11
CA THR A 68 6.37 -2.45 6.07
C THR A 68 6.71 -1.08 5.48
N GLU A 69 7.83 -0.97 4.74
CA GLU A 69 8.21 0.27 4.08
C GLU A 69 7.23 0.65 2.98
N LEU A 70 6.78 -0.33 2.17
CA LEU A 70 5.77 -0.07 1.15
C LEU A 70 4.48 0.49 1.76
N VAL A 71 4.01 -0.09 2.87
CA VAL A 71 2.80 0.38 3.57
C VAL A 71 3.02 1.80 4.12
N ARG A 72 4.16 2.05 4.77
CA ARG A 72 4.50 3.39 5.29
C ARG A 72 4.48 4.45 4.20
N VAL A 73 5.09 4.17 3.05
CA VAL A 73 5.18 5.09 1.92
C VAL A 73 3.81 5.36 1.29
N LEU A 74 2.98 4.32 1.11
CA LEU A 74 1.61 4.46 0.59
C LEU A 74 0.73 5.33 1.50
N PHE A 75 0.84 5.15 2.82
CA PHE A 75 0.16 6.00 3.80
C PHE A 75 0.70 7.43 3.79
N ALA A 76 2.02 7.62 3.73
CA ALA A 76 2.64 8.93 3.73
C ALA A 76 2.23 9.80 2.56
N GLY A 77 2.20 9.24 1.35
CA GLY A 77 1.78 9.98 0.16
C GLY A 77 0.26 10.03 -0.01
N ALA A 78 -0.51 9.44 0.90
CA ALA A 78 -1.94 9.19 0.74
C ALA A 78 -2.28 8.68 -0.68
N GLN A 79 -1.43 7.80 -1.24
CA GLN A 79 -1.49 7.45 -2.67
C GLN A 79 -2.62 6.47 -3.01
N TYR A 80 -3.46 6.16 -2.04
CA TYR A 80 -4.65 5.34 -2.23
C TYR A 80 -5.66 6.08 -3.11
N PRO A 81 -6.39 5.35 -3.99
CA PRO A 81 -7.54 5.94 -4.66
C PRO A 81 -8.55 6.45 -3.61
N ALA A 82 -9.36 7.45 -3.97
CA ALA A 82 -10.47 7.86 -3.12
C ALA A 82 -11.40 6.66 -2.89
N LEU A 83 -11.62 6.30 -1.63
CA LEU A 83 -12.48 5.20 -1.20
C LEU A 83 -13.72 5.77 -0.52
N GLU A 84 -14.88 5.21 -0.83
CA GLU A 84 -16.10 5.43 -0.04
C GLU A 84 -16.01 4.72 1.32
N GLU A 85 -16.90 5.07 2.27
CA GLU A 85 -16.91 4.48 3.63
C GLU A 85 -17.01 2.95 3.65
N ASP A 86 -17.65 2.37 2.63
CA ASP A 86 -17.82 0.93 2.47
C ASP A 86 -16.85 0.31 1.46
N GLU A 87 -15.76 0.99 1.11
CA GLU A 87 -14.77 0.50 0.14
C GLU A 87 -13.42 0.22 0.77
N CYS A 88 -12.69 -0.75 0.19
CA CYS A 88 -11.29 -0.96 0.51
C CYS A 88 -10.47 -1.27 -0.74
N PHE A 89 -9.17 -0.94 -0.66
CA PHE A 89 -8.21 -1.21 -1.72
C PHE A 89 -7.55 -2.58 -1.49
N ASN A 90 -7.88 -3.55 -2.35
CA ASN A 90 -7.33 -4.89 -2.33
C ASN A 90 -6.12 -4.98 -3.27
N VAL A 91 -4.92 -5.20 -2.72
CA VAL A 91 -3.71 -5.40 -3.54
C VAL A 91 -3.75 -6.77 -4.19
N VAL A 92 -3.62 -6.82 -5.51
CA VAL A 92 -3.69 -8.06 -6.31
C VAL A 92 -2.31 -8.47 -6.82
N ALA A 93 -1.47 -7.51 -7.20
CA ALA A 93 -0.12 -7.81 -7.66
C ALA A 93 0.85 -6.65 -7.37
N LEU A 94 2.13 -6.99 -7.29
CA LEU A 94 3.23 -6.05 -7.23
C LEU A 94 4.15 -6.31 -8.41
N GLU A 95 4.48 -5.26 -9.14
CA GLU A 95 5.42 -5.31 -10.26
C GLU A 95 6.54 -4.31 -9.99
N THR A 96 7.78 -4.76 -10.05
CA THR A 96 8.95 -3.92 -9.75
C THR A 96 9.69 -3.60 -11.03
N ASP A 97 10.03 -2.33 -11.20
CA ASP A 97 10.88 -1.76 -12.25
C ASP A 97 12.17 -1.21 -11.60
N GLU A 98 13.10 -0.65 -12.39
CA GLU A 98 14.40 -0.17 -11.90
C GLU A 98 14.30 0.89 -10.79
N ASN A 99 13.24 1.70 -10.79
CA ASN A 99 13.09 2.85 -9.87
C ASN A 99 11.75 2.88 -9.13
N VAL A 100 10.77 2.06 -9.52
CA VAL A 100 9.41 2.12 -9.00
C VAL A 100 8.82 0.74 -8.76
N ILE A 101 7.89 0.66 -7.82
CA ILE A 101 6.99 -0.47 -7.63
C ILE A 101 5.61 -0.03 -8.10
N ARG A 102 5.03 -0.81 -9.00
CA ARG A 102 3.64 -0.68 -9.40
C ARG A 102 2.81 -1.61 -8.53
N VAL A 103 2.01 -1.02 -7.64
CA VAL A 103 1.05 -1.72 -6.80
C VAL A 103 -0.26 -1.80 -7.58
N HIS A 104 -0.56 -2.98 -8.11
CA HIS A 104 -1.80 -3.27 -8.80
C HIS A 104 -2.84 -3.70 -7.77
N GLY A 105 -3.97 -3.01 -7.72
CA GLY A 105 -5.06 -3.36 -6.82
C GLY A 105 -6.43 -3.05 -7.38
N GLU A 106 -7.42 -3.48 -6.62
CA GLU A 106 -8.83 -3.42 -6.98
C GLU A 106 -9.59 -2.76 -5.84
N ILE A 107 -10.54 -1.87 -6.16
CA ILE A 107 -11.47 -1.35 -5.16
C ILE A 107 -12.59 -2.37 -5.01
N ILE A 108 -12.77 -2.85 -3.78
CA ILE A 108 -13.83 -3.79 -3.42
C ILE A 108 -14.78 -3.12 -2.42
N LYS A 109 -16.07 -3.45 -2.54
CA LYS A 109 -17.13 -2.94 -1.67
C LYS A 109 -17.44 -3.93 -0.56
N LEU A 110 -17.45 -3.48 0.68
CA LEU A 110 -17.94 -4.21 1.85
C LEU A 110 -19.49 -4.18 1.83
N VAL A 111 -20.13 -5.32 2.05
CA VAL A 111 -21.60 -5.41 2.07
C VAL A 111 -22.01 -6.02 3.41
N GLY A 112 -22.71 -5.23 4.24
CA GLY A 112 -23.18 -5.64 5.56
C GLY A 112 -22.69 -4.77 6.72
N VAL A 113 -22.64 -3.44 6.53
CA VAL A 113 -22.51 -2.48 7.64
C VAL A 113 -23.90 -2.11 8.15
#